data_AF-A0A930B973-F1
#
_entry.id   AF-A0A930B973-F1
#
_cell.length_a   1.000
_cell.length_b   1.000
_cell.length_c   1.000
_cell.angle_alpha   90.00
_cell.angle_beta   90.00
_cell.angle_gamma   90.00
#
_symmetry.space_group_name_H-M   'P 1'
#
loop_
_entity.id
_entity.type
_entity.pdbx_description
1 polymer ?
#
loop_
_entity_poly.entity_id
_entity_poly.type
_entity_poly.pdbx_seq_one_letter_code
_entity_poly.pdbx_strand_id
1 'polypeptide(L)' 'MNYIKKVAELLNVEVGEHFTLHFKKEKRQIKNFYLNEEKGLMIKTGGSDVKANSSFVEGILTGALEIKRTRKK' A
#
# COMPACT_ATOMS: atom_id res chain seq x y z
N MET A 1 -16.01 -8.40 11.31
CA MET A 1 -14.94 -9.04 10.52
C MET A 1 -14.01 -7.95 10.01
N ASN A 2 -12.74 -7.91 10.47
CA ASN A 2 -11.81 -6.84 10.08
C ASN A 2 -11.26 -7.12 8.68
N TYR A 3 -11.91 -6.54 7.66
CA TYR A 3 -11.56 -6.73 6.25
C TYR A 3 -10.14 -6.25 5.92
N ILE A 4 -9.60 -5.28 6.67
CA ILE A 4 -8.24 -4.76 6.47
C ILE A 4 -7.19 -5.84 6.72
N LYS A 5 -7.37 -6.70 7.75
CA LYS A 5 -6.44 -7.81 8.00
C LYS A 5 -6.42 -8.81 6.84
N LYS A 6 -7.59 -9.12 6.29
CA LYS A 6 -7.69 -9.99 5.10
C LYS A 6 -7.03 -9.36 3.87
N VAL A 7 -7.19 -8.06 3.67
CA VAL A 7 -6.51 -7.33 2.59
C VAL A 7 -5.00 -7.35 2.82
N ALA A 8 -4.53 -7.14 4.04
CA ALA A 8 -3.11 -7.19 4.39
C ALA A 8 -2.51 -8.57 4.06
N GLU A 9 -3.19 -9.66 4.42
CA GLU A 9 -2.82 -11.03 4.06
C GLU A 9 -2.78 -11.25 2.54
N LEU A 10 -3.81 -10.83 1.80
CA LEU A 10 -3.87 -10.93 0.33
C LEU A 10 -2.71 -10.19 -0.35
N LEU A 11 -2.34 -9.05 0.22
CA LEU A 11 -1.25 -8.21 -0.26
C LEU A 11 0.12 -8.63 0.29
N ASN A 12 0.16 -9.66 1.16
CA ASN A 12 1.34 -10.15 1.86
C ASN A 12 2.13 -9.04 2.57
N VAL A 13 1.42 -8.14 3.27
CA VAL A 13 1.97 -7.05 4.10
C VAL A 13 1.34 -7.10 5.48
N GLU A 14 2.04 -6.62 6.49
CA GLU A 14 1.46 -6.43 7.83
C GLU A 14 0.71 -5.10 7.91
N VAL A 15 -0.33 -5.04 8.74
CA VAL A 15 -0.97 -3.77 9.09
C VAL A 15 0.06 -2.86 9.77
N GLY A 16 0.17 -1.62 9.32
CA GLY A 16 1.18 -0.66 9.76
C GLY A 16 2.58 -0.86 9.14
N GLU A 17 2.80 -1.91 8.35
CA GLU A 17 4.05 -2.08 7.60
C GLU A 17 4.11 -1.10 6.43
N HIS A 18 5.24 -0.40 6.31
CA HIS A 18 5.48 0.50 5.20
C HIS A 18 6.03 -0.25 3.98
N PHE A 19 5.37 -0.11 2.84
CA PHE A 19 5.75 -0.67 1.56
C PHE A 19 5.79 0.37 0.44
N THR A 20 6.31 -0.03 -0.71
CA THR A 20 6.43 0.79 -1.91
C THR A 20 5.52 0.24 -3.00
N LEU A 21 4.79 1.11 -3.69
CA LEU A 21 4.06 0.76 -4.90
C LEU A 21 4.91 1.05 -6.14
N HIS A 22 5.03 0.07 -7.02
CA HIS A 22 5.80 0.14 -8.26
C HIS A 22 4.86 0.17 -9.47
N PHE A 23 4.91 1.27 -10.20
CA PHE A 23 4.21 1.48 -11.46
C PHE A 23 5.06 0.93 -12.60
N LYS A 24 4.79 -0.30 -13.04
CA LYS A 24 5.58 -0.97 -14.09
C LYS A 24 5.67 -0.14 -15.37
N LYS A 25 4.53 0.35 -15.85
CA LYS A 25 4.41 1.09 -17.11
C LYS A 25 5.19 2.40 -17.10
N GLU A 26 5.17 3.10 -15.98
CA GLU A 26 5.78 4.43 -15.81
C GLU A 26 7.19 4.37 -15.24
N LYS A 27 7.70 3.16 -14.92
CA LYS A 27 8.97 2.94 -14.21
C LYS A 27 9.10 3.80 -12.95
N ARG A 28 7.97 4.10 -12.31
CA ARG A 28 7.86 5.00 -11.15
C ARG A 28 7.62 4.18 -9.88
N GLN A 29 8.18 4.64 -8.77
CA GLN A 29 7.93 4.07 -7.46
C GLN A 29 7.46 5.16 -6.50
N ILE A 30 6.47 4.83 -5.69
CA ILE A 30 5.97 5.69 -4.63
C ILE A 30 6.08 4.93 -3.31
N LYS A 31 6.80 5.52 -2.35
CA LYS A 31 7.16 4.89 -1.08
C LYS A 31 6.14 5.23 0.02
N ASN A 32 6.27 4.56 1.15
CA ASN A 32 5.58 4.84 2.41
C ASN A 32 4.06 4.63 2.38
N PHE A 33 3.58 3.66 1.60
CA PHE A 33 2.22 3.16 1.77
C PHE A 33 2.15 2.22 2.95
N TYR A 34 1.02 2.19 3.65
CA TYR A 34 0.75 1.22 4.71
C TYR A 34 -0.75 1.01 4.86
N LEU A 35 -1.15 -0.12 5.45
CA LEU A 35 -2.55 -0.37 5.81
C LEU A 35 -2.80 0.04 7.26
N ASN A 36 -3.80 0.87 7.49
CA ASN A 36 -4.32 1.23 8.81
C ASN A 36 -5.64 0.48 9.07
N GLU A 37 -5.82 -0.09 10.27
CA GLU A 37 -7.01 -0.91 10.59
C GLU A 37 -8.34 -0.15 10.47
N GLU A 38 -8.33 1.16 10.73
CA GLU A 38 -9.54 1.98 10.75
C GLU A 38 -9.73 2.76 9.44
N LYS A 39 -8.63 3.25 8.86
CA LYS A 39 -8.64 4.19 7.72
C LYS A 39 -8.40 3.53 6.36
N GLY A 40 -7.90 2.30 6.34
CA GLY A 40 -7.57 1.55 5.14
C GLY A 40 -6.18 1.86 4.58
N LEU A 41 -6.03 1.93 3.25
CA LEU A 41 -4.76 2.22 2.61
C LEU A 41 -4.38 3.69 2.81
N MET A 42 -3.23 3.92 3.43
CA MET A 42 -2.67 5.22 3.75
C MET A 42 -1.32 5.41 3.05
N ILE A 43 -0.92 6.65 2.85
CA ILE A 43 0.41 7.04 2.38
C ILE A 43 0.96 8.18 3.25
N LYS A 44 2.23 8.06 3.65
CA LYS A 44 2.94 9.14 4.34
C LYS A 44 3.67 10.04 3.35
N THR A 45 3.25 11.29 3.26
CA THR A 45 3.83 12.32 2.37
C THR A 45 4.08 13.61 3.13
N GLY A 46 5.27 14.20 2.99
CA GLY A 46 5.58 15.51 3.61
C GLY A 46 5.38 15.59 5.14
N GLY A 47 5.46 14.47 5.85
CA GLY A 47 5.20 14.40 7.30
C GLY A 47 3.75 14.18 7.70
N SER A 48 2.81 14.14 6.75
CA SER A 48 1.39 13.88 6.99
C SER A 48 0.97 12.50 6.49
N ASP A 49 -0.02 11.93 7.18
CA ASP A 49 -0.67 10.67 6.82
C ASP A 49 -1.97 10.95 6.06
N VAL A 50 -2.00 10.58 4.78
CA VAL A 50 -3.12 10.85 3.87
C VAL A 50 -3.71 9.53 3.39
N LYS A 51 -5.04 9.47 3.25
CA LYS A 51 -5.71 8.30 2.68
C LYS A 51 -5.34 8.17 1.20
N ALA A 52 -4.91 6.98 0.78
CA ALA A 52 -4.58 6.74 -0.60
C ALA A 52 -5.83 6.80 -1.49
N ASN A 53 -5.65 7.28 -2.72
CA ASN A 53 -6.70 7.28 -3.73
C ASN A 53 -7.11 5.82 -4.06
N SER A 54 -8.41 5.58 -4.30
CA SER A 54 -8.94 4.25 -4.63
C SER A 54 -8.28 3.62 -5.86
N SER A 55 -7.83 4.44 -6.82
CA SER A 55 -7.06 4.00 -8.00
C SER A 55 -5.80 3.21 -7.65
N PHE A 56 -5.17 3.46 -6.50
CA PHE A 56 -4.04 2.65 -6.05
C PHE A 56 -4.46 1.24 -5.66
N VAL A 57 -5.61 1.08 -5.01
CA VAL A 57 -6.15 -0.23 -4.63
C VAL A 57 -6.52 -1.02 -5.89
N GLU A 58 -7.22 -0.39 -6.83
CA GLU A 58 -7.55 -1.00 -8.12
C GLU A 58 -6.30 -1.39 -8.90
N GLY A 59 -5.29 -0.51 -8.94
CA GLY A 59 -4.03 -0.79 -9.60
C GLY A 59 -3.30 -2.00 -9.01
N ILE A 60 -3.34 -2.19 -7.70
CA ILE A 60 -2.78 -3.37 -7.03
C ILE A 60 -3.58 -4.63 -7.40
N LEU A 61 -4.91 -4.58 -7.31
CA LEU A 61 -5.79 -5.73 -7.58
C LEU A 61 -5.75 -6.18 -9.05
N THR A 62 -5.59 -5.24 -9.98
CA THR A 62 -5.47 -5.52 -11.42
C THR A 62 -4.06 -5.91 -11.85
N GLY A 63 -3.08 -5.86 -10.94
CA GLY A 63 -1.67 -6.15 -11.23
C GLY A 63 -0.93 -5.06 -11.99
N ALA A 64 -1.55 -3.89 -12.20
CA ALA A 64 -0.90 -2.71 -12.79
C ALA A 64 0.16 -2.10 -11.85
N LEU A 65 -0.04 -2.26 -10.54
CA LEU A 65 0.88 -1.85 -9.48
C LEU A 65 1.40 -3.07 -8.73
N GLU A 66 2.71 -3.09 -8.47
CA GLU A 66 3.32 -4.10 -7.62
C GLU A 66 3.64 -3.55 -6.24
N ILE A 67 3.41 -4.36 -5.21
CA ILE A 67 3.89 -4.09 -3.86
C ILE A 67 5.34 -4.58 -3.75
N LYS A 68 6.25 -3.66 -3.46
CA LYS A 68 7.61 -3.96 -3.04
C LYS A 68 7.74 -3.69 -1.55
N ARG A 69 7.91 -4.75 -0.77
CA ARG A 69 8.17 -4.66 0.66
C ARG A 69 9.54 -4.06 0.90
N THR A 70 9.59 -3.10 1.82
CA THR A 70 10.85 -2.57 2.32
C THR A 70 11.33 -3.58 3.35
N ARG A 71 12.28 -4.48 3.00
CA ARG A 71 12.84 -5.43 3.97
C ARG A 71 13.32 -4.65 5.20
N LYS A 72 12.77 -4.96 6.37
CA LYS A 72 13.39 -4.57 7.65
C LYS A 72 14.80 -5.20 7.64
N LYS A 73 15.81 -4.33 7.72
CA LYS A 73 17.20 -4.72 7.95
C LYS A 73 17.36 -5.11 9.41
#